data_AF-A0A139R8W3-F1
#
_entry.id   AF-A0A139R8W3-F1
#
_cell.length_a   1.000
_cell.length_b   1.000
_cell.length_c   1.000
_cell.angle_alpha   90.00
_cell.angle_beta   90.00
_cell.angle_gamma   90.00
#
_symmetry.space_group_name_H-M   'P 1'
#
loop_
_entity.id
_entity.type
_entity.pdbx_description
1 polymer ?
#
loop_
_entity_poly.entity_id
_entity_poly.type
_entity_poly.pdbx_seq_one_letter_code
_entity_poly.pdbx_strand_id
1 'polypeptide(L)'
;MLHIGGTLLANLLINWRAKQQYPMLTWRSSQRIPETIKQKLRENVLGNISAKVGVIVVNGTDNLLIAKYLGLSVLGAYTNYALIVQGLSSLVGQVMAAIVGVFGHIGVTESVAQQQVAYYRNLCLIALVSTVLAGGCFTVMQDFIQLVFGPAYVLADFTVFLIVINLGFTMLRQANLSFAAALGLFWTMRYKSLVEAGVNLGTSLWLITQTDLGINAVLLGNIISNLVVNFWWEPWLVFKHGFQQSAKCPLVKFAAYHVALAGLVGVHYVCHGWLPQMGWLGLIFTGMGSVVGYSVVFILAFSCQIETRDLCKIMWRQMTGRKYLR
;
A
#
# COMPACT_ATOMS: atom_id res chain seq x y z
N MET A 1 16.02 -11.24 15.95
CA MET A 1 17.42 -10.85 16.21
C MET A 1 18.41 -11.47 15.20
N LEU A 2 18.28 -12.76 14.85
CA LEU A 2 19.14 -13.42 13.85
C LEU A 2 19.17 -12.71 12.48
N HIS A 3 18.01 -12.27 11.99
CA HIS A 3 17.88 -11.60 10.69
C HIS A 3 18.58 -10.23 10.66
N ILE A 4 18.53 -9.47 11.76
CA ILE A 4 19.19 -8.15 11.87
C ILE A 4 20.71 -8.32 11.89
N GLY A 5 21.21 -9.29 12.67
CA GLY A 5 22.63 -9.63 12.70
C GLY A 5 23.15 -10.10 11.33
N GLY A 6 22.39 -10.94 10.64
CA GLY A 6 22.71 -11.40 9.29
C GLY A 6 22.77 -10.26 8.26
N THR A 7 21.82 -9.32 8.28
CA THR A 7 21.83 -8.15 7.39
C THR A 7 23.00 -7.22 7.69
N LEU A 8 23.35 -7.01 8.97
CA LEU A 8 24.53 -6.22 9.34
C LEU A 8 25.82 -6.86 8.86
N LEU A 9 25.99 -8.16 9.08
CA LEU A 9 27.16 -8.91 8.61
C LEU A 9 27.26 -8.89 7.09
N ALA A 10 26.16 -9.12 6.37
CA ALA A 10 26.12 -9.04 4.91
C ALA A 10 26.55 -7.65 4.40
N ASN A 11 26.01 -6.58 4.97
CA ASN A 11 26.39 -5.21 4.61
C ASN A 11 27.86 -4.91 4.93
N LEU A 12 28.40 -5.41 6.05
CA LEU A 12 29.80 -5.26 6.40
C LEU A 12 30.72 -6.02 5.43
N LEU A 13 30.36 -7.24 5.06
CA LEU A 13 31.08 -8.05 4.07
C LEU A 13 31.06 -7.41 2.68
N ILE A 14 29.89 -6.92 2.24
CA ILE A 14 29.74 -6.18 0.99
C ILE A 14 30.62 -4.92 1.02
N ASN A 15 30.59 -4.14 2.10
CA ASN A 15 31.41 -2.94 2.25
C ASN A 15 32.91 -3.27 2.24
N TRP A 16 33.32 -4.33 2.94
CA TRP A 16 34.71 -4.79 2.95
C TRP A 16 35.17 -5.22 1.55
N ARG A 17 34.35 -6.02 0.84
CA ARG A 17 34.67 -6.47 -0.52
C ARG A 17 34.64 -5.34 -1.54
N ALA A 18 33.71 -4.40 -1.40
CA ALA A 18 33.65 -3.20 -2.23
C ALA A 18 34.90 -2.32 -2.05
N LYS A 19 35.41 -2.16 -0.82
CA LYS A 19 36.67 -1.45 -0.57
C LYS A 19 37.89 -2.14 -1.18
N GLN A 20 37.90 -3.47 -1.24
CA GLN A 20 38.97 -4.21 -1.92
C GLN A 20 38.88 -4.11 -3.45
N GLN A 21 37.67 -4.24 -4.02
CA GLN A 21 37.46 -4.22 -5.47
C GLN A 21 37.54 -2.81 -6.07
N TYR A 22 37.20 -1.78 -5.29
CA TYR A 22 37.21 -0.39 -5.74
C TYR A 22 38.07 0.46 -4.80
N PRO A 23 39.41 0.41 -4.94
CA PRO A 23 40.32 1.23 -4.15
C PRO A 23 40.04 2.73 -4.26
N MET A 24 39.44 3.18 -5.38
CA MET A 24 38.97 4.56 -5.56
C MET A 24 37.92 5.02 -4.53
N LEU A 25 37.20 4.10 -3.87
CA LEU A 25 36.28 4.44 -2.76
C LEU A 25 37.03 4.84 -1.47
N THR A 26 38.29 4.42 -1.32
CA THR A 26 39.16 4.81 -0.21
C THR A 26 39.96 6.07 -0.49
N TRP A 27 39.96 6.56 -1.74
CA TRP A 27 40.56 7.84 -2.08
C TRP A 27 39.76 8.95 -1.40
N ARG A 28 40.35 9.58 -0.39
CA ARG A 28 39.78 10.76 0.25
C ARG A 28 39.84 11.92 -0.75
N SER A 29 38.73 12.17 -1.43
CA SER A 29 38.51 13.48 -2.05
C SER A 29 38.68 14.55 -0.96
N SER A 30 39.52 15.56 -1.19
CA SER A 30 39.66 16.71 -0.30
C SER A 30 38.39 17.58 -0.28
N GLN A 31 37.47 17.36 -1.22
CA GLN A 31 36.17 18.01 -1.24
C GLN A 31 35.26 17.40 -0.18
N ARG A 32 35.05 18.16 0.90
CA ARG A 32 34.00 17.86 1.87
C ARG A 32 32.66 17.92 1.14
N ILE A 33 31.83 16.89 1.32
CA ILE A 33 30.43 16.93 0.89
C ILE A 33 29.80 18.20 1.50
N PRO A 34 29.15 19.05 0.68
CA PRO A 34 28.46 20.24 1.17
C PRO A 34 27.55 19.90 2.35
N GLU A 35 27.61 20.70 3.42
CA GLU A 35 26.79 20.48 4.61
C GLU A 35 25.29 20.47 4.28
N THR A 36 24.87 21.22 3.24
CA THR A 36 23.51 21.22 2.70
C THR A 36 23.07 19.83 2.20
N ILE A 37 23.95 19.09 1.53
CA ILE A 37 23.68 17.73 1.04
C ILE A 37 23.59 16.76 2.22
N LYS A 38 24.51 16.85 3.19
CA LYS A 38 24.48 16.02 4.39
C LYS A 38 23.22 16.24 5.21
N GLN A 39 22.80 17.50 5.37
CA GLN A 39 21.58 17.85 6.07
C GLN A 39 20.35 17.26 5.36
N LYS A 40 20.22 17.45 4.04
CA LYS A 40 19.11 16.90 3.26
C LYS A 40 19.04 15.37 3.33
N LEU A 41 20.19 14.70 3.31
CA LEU A 41 20.26 13.25 3.48
C LEU A 41 19.81 12.82 4.89
N ARG A 42 20.30 13.50 5.93
CA ARG A 42 19.93 13.24 7.32
C ARG A 42 18.43 13.43 7.55
N GLU A 43 17.85 14.51 7.02
CA GLU A 43 16.43 14.79 7.08
C GLU A 43 15.60 13.68 6.40
N ASN A 44 16.01 13.24 5.21
CA ASN A 44 15.34 12.13 4.52
C ASN A 44 15.42 10.81 5.29
N VAL A 45 16.58 10.48 5.83
CA VAL A 45 16.77 9.25 6.63
C VAL A 45 15.91 9.29 7.89
N LEU A 46 15.95 10.38 8.66
CA LEU A 46 15.17 10.54 9.88
C LEU A 46 13.66 10.56 9.59
N GLY A 47 13.24 11.23 8.52
CA GLY A 47 11.84 11.23 8.08
C GLY A 47 11.35 9.84 7.72
N ASN A 48 12.15 9.06 7.00
CA ASN A 48 11.78 7.69 6.64
C ASN A 48 11.75 6.75 7.86
N ILE A 49 12.68 6.89 8.81
CA ILE A 49 12.64 6.15 10.07
C ILE A 49 11.36 6.47 10.84
N SER A 50 11.01 7.76 10.96
CA SER A 50 9.79 8.20 11.64
C SER A 50 8.54 7.63 10.98
N ALA A 51 8.49 7.60 9.65
CA ALA A 51 7.39 6.99 8.90
C ALA A 51 7.27 5.48 9.19
N LYS A 52 8.40 4.75 9.22
CA LYS A 52 8.42 3.32 9.52
C LYS A 52 8.01 3.03 10.97
N VAL A 53 8.47 3.84 11.93
CA VAL A 53 8.07 3.71 13.33
C VAL A 53 6.56 3.91 13.48
N GLY A 54 5.96 4.91 12.83
CA GLY A 54 4.52 5.12 12.87
C GLY A 54 3.73 3.91 12.38
N VAL A 55 4.13 3.30 11.26
CA VAL A 55 3.50 2.07 10.74
C VAL A 55 3.64 0.90 11.73
N ILE A 56 4.81 0.74 12.35
CA ILE A 56 5.04 -0.32 13.35
C ILE A 56 4.15 -0.09 14.58
N VAL A 57 4.01 1.15 15.03
CA VAL A 57 3.16 1.51 16.17
C VAL A 57 1.70 1.20 15.87
N VAL A 58 1.17 1.61 14.72
CA VAL A 58 -0.22 1.29 14.30
C VAL A 58 -0.44 -0.22 14.33
N ASN A 59 0.34 -0.98 13.56
CA ASN A 59 0.14 -2.43 13.44
C ASN A 59 0.37 -3.18 14.76
N GLY A 60 1.38 -2.76 15.53
CA GLY A 60 1.67 -3.37 16.83
C GLY A 60 0.55 -3.12 17.83
N THR A 61 -0.03 -1.92 17.79
CA THR A 61 -1.10 -1.53 18.72
C THR A 61 -2.40 -2.25 18.42
N ASP A 62 -2.74 -2.46 17.14
CA ASP A 62 -3.91 -3.25 16.75
C ASP A 62 -3.91 -4.65 17.38
N ASN A 63 -2.79 -5.37 17.25
CA ASN A 63 -2.63 -6.70 17.83
C ASN A 63 -2.72 -6.69 19.37
N LEU A 64 -2.16 -5.67 20.01
CA LEU A 64 -2.22 -5.51 21.47
C LEU A 64 -3.64 -5.21 21.95
N LEU A 65 -4.39 -4.37 21.24
CA LEU A 65 -5.78 -4.06 21.56
C LEU A 65 -6.66 -5.31 21.44
N ILE A 66 -6.53 -6.06 20.33
CA ILE A 66 -7.28 -7.31 20.12
C ILE A 66 -6.93 -8.32 21.21
N ALA A 67 -5.64 -8.56 21.50
CA ALA A 67 -5.23 -9.49 22.55
C ALA A 67 -5.78 -9.09 23.93
N LYS A 68 -5.67 -7.80 24.29
CA LYS A 68 -6.04 -7.30 25.61
C LYS A 68 -7.55 -7.36 25.86
N TYR A 69 -8.37 -6.97 24.87
CA TYR A 69 -9.82 -6.82 25.06
C TYR A 69 -10.62 -8.04 24.59
N LEU A 70 -10.11 -8.83 23.62
CA LEU A 70 -10.83 -9.96 23.01
C LEU A 70 -10.14 -11.31 23.24
N GLY A 71 -8.91 -11.32 23.76
CA GLY A 71 -8.16 -12.53 24.07
C GLY A 71 -7.33 -13.09 22.90
N LEU A 72 -6.44 -14.03 23.24
CA LEU A 72 -5.46 -14.58 22.28
C LEU A 72 -6.07 -15.48 21.20
N SER A 73 -7.19 -16.15 21.48
CA SER A 73 -7.87 -16.99 20.48
C SER A 73 -8.44 -16.17 19.33
N VAL A 74 -9.13 -15.06 19.65
CA VAL A 74 -9.65 -14.10 18.67
C VAL A 74 -8.52 -13.44 17.89
N LEU A 75 -7.43 -13.08 18.59
CA LEU A 75 -6.22 -12.59 17.91
C LEU A 75 -5.67 -13.63 16.93
N GLY A 76 -5.61 -14.91 17.30
CA GLY A 76 -5.16 -15.99 16.42
C GLY A 76 -5.94 -16.05 15.11
N ALA A 77 -7.28 -16.03 15.19
CA ALA A 77 -8.13 -15.97 14.01
C ALA A 77 -7.86 -14.73 13.15
N TYR A 78 -7.78 -13.54 13.76
CA TYR A 78 -7.44 -12.31 13.05
C TYR A 78 -6.07 -12.37 12.35
N THR A 79 -5.05 -12.93 13.02
CA THR A 79 -3.70 -13.00 12.46
C THR A 79 -3.59 -13.88 11.21
N ASN A 80 -4.47 -14.88 11.04
CA ASN A 80 -4.51 -15.68 9.82
C ASN A 80 -4.91 -14.83 8.60
N TYR A 81 -5.87 -13.92 8.77
CA TYR A 81 -6.24 -12.96 7.72
C TYR A 81 -5.14 -11.91 7.52
N ALA A 82 -4.55 -11.41 8.61
CA ALA A 82 -3.46 -10.42 8.53
C ALA A 82 -2.24 -10.96 7.77
N LEU A 83 -1.94 -12.26 7.89
CA LEU A 83 -0.87 -12.93 7.15
C LEU A 83 -1.07 -12.80 5.63
N ILE A 84 -2.29 -13.06 5.15
CA ILE A 84 -2.65 -12.98 3.72
C ILE A 84 -2.49 -11.53 3.24
N VAL A 85 -3.08 -10.58 3.97
CA VAL A 85 -3.00 -9.14 3.68
C VAL A 85 -1.56 -8.66 3.61
N GLN A 86 -0.72 -9.09 4.56
CA GLN A 86 0.69 -8.68 4.62
C GLN A 86 1.52 -9.32 3.50
N GLY A 87 1.24 -10.57 3.14
CA GLY A 87 1.85 -11.23 1.98
C GLY A 87 1.59 -10.46 0.68
N LEU A 88 0.33 -10.11 0.41
CA LEU A 88 -0.06 -9.35 -0.78
C LEU A 88 0.52 -7.93 -0.77
N SER A 89 0.47 -7.25 0.38
CA SER A 89 1.05 -5.92 0.54
C SER A 89 2.57 -5.92 0.30
N SER A 90 3.27 -6.97 0.72
CA SER A 90 4.71 -7.15 0.47
C SER A 90 5.01 -7.30 -1.02
N LEU A 91 4.23 -8.11 -1.75
CA LEU A 91 4.40 -8.28 -3.20
C LEU A 91 4.26 -6.94 -3.94
N VAL A 92 3.21 -6.18 -3.63
CA VAL A 92 3.02 -4.84 -4.24
C VAL A 92 4.13 -3.89 -3.80
N GLY A 93 4.54 -3.93 -2.54
CA GLY A 93 5.64 -3.11 -2.03
C GLY A 93 6.96 -3.35 -2.78
N GLN A 94 7.28 -4.60 -3.14
CA GLN A 94 8.48 -4.95 -3.91
C GLN A 94 8.42 -4.39 -5.34
N VAL A 95 7.27 -4.51 -6.01
CA VAL A 95 7.08 -3.91 -7.33
C VAL A 95 7.22 -2.39 -7.26
N MET A 96 6.62 -1.75 -6.25
CA MET A 96 6.74 -0.31 -6.07
C MET A 96 8.17 0.14 -5.78
N ALA A 97 8.93 -0.62 -4.99
CA ALA A 97 10.34 -0.33 -4.72
C ALA A 97 11.19 -0.28 -6.00
N ALA A 98 10.90 -1.15 -6.98
CA ALA A 98 11.56 -1.10 -8.29
C ALA A 98 11.17 0.15 -9.10
N ILE A 99 9.91 0.56 -9.03
CA ILE A 99 9.39 1.73 -9.78
C ILE A 99 9.88 3.06 -9.18
N VAL A 100 10.13 3.15 -7.87
CA VAL A 100 10.64 4.39 -7.23
C VAL A 100 11.90 4.91 -7.91
N GLY A 101 12.81 4.04 -8.35
CA GLY A 101 14.01 4.45 -9.10
C GLY A 101 13.69 5.11 -10.45
N VAL A 102 12.66 4.60 -11.15
CA VAL A 102 12.16 5.18 -12.41
C VAL A 102 11.59 6.57 -12.16
N PHE A 103 10.77 6.74 -11.12
CA PHE A 103 10.23 8.05 -10.77
C PHE A 103 11.31 9.04 -10.32
N GLY A 104 12.36 8.56 -9.65
CA GLY A 104 13.51 9.38 -9.31
C GLY A 104 14.24 9.90 -10.55
N HIS A 105 14.43 9.05 -11.56
CA HIS A 105 15.01 9.46 -12.84
C HIS A 105 14.13 10.49 -13.57
N ILE A 106 12.83 10.20 -13.73
CA ILE A 106 11.85 11.12 -14.33
C ILE A 106 11.83 12.46 -13.58
N GLY A 107 11.96 12.44 -12.25
CA GLY A 107 12.00 13.63 -11.40
C GLY A 107 13.17 14.58 -11.71
N VAL A 108 14.26 14.07 -12.29
CA VAL A 108 15.45 14.85 -12.66
C VAL A 108 15.49 15.18 -14.15
N THR A 109 14.98 14.29 -15.02
CA THR A 109 15.13 14.43 -16.47
C THR A 109 13.93 15.08 -17.16
N GLU A 110 12.72 14.95 -16.62
CA GLU A 110 11.49 15.35 -17.29
C GLU A 110 10.90 16.64 -16.70
N SER A 111 10.11 17.33 -17.51
CA SER A 111 9.34 18.49 -17.05
C SER A 111 8.29 18.12 -16.00
N VAL A 112 7.86 19.08 -15.18
CA VAL A 112 6.80 18.87 -14.15
C VAL A 112 5.52 18.30 -14.78
N ALA A 113 5.15 18.74 -15.99
CA ALA A 113 3.98 18.22 -16.68
C ALA A 113 4.10 16.72 -17.00
N GLN A 114 5.26 16.27 -17.47
CA GLN A 114 5.52 14.85 -17.73
C GLN A 114 5.59 14.01 -16.44
N GLN A 115 6.16 14.58 -15.37
CA GLN A 115 6.15 13.95 -14.05
C GLN A 115 4.71 13.72 -13.55
N GLN A 116 3.80 14.67 -13.78
CA GLN A 116 2.39 14.53 -13.43
C GLN A 116 1.68 13.47 -14.28
N VAL A 117 1.98 13.39 -15.58
CA VAL A 117 1.46 12.31 -16.43
C VAL A 117 1.90 10.94 -15.89
N ALA A 118 3.17 10.80 -15.50
CA ALA A 118 3.67 9.59 -14.87
C ALA A 118 2.94 9.29 -13.54
N TYR A 119 2.69 10.32 -12.72
CA TYR A 119 1.92 10.18 -11.48
C TYR A 119 0.50 9.66 -11.73
N TYR A 120 -0.26 10.26 -12.65
CA TYR A 120 -1.65 9.84 -12.89
C TYR A 120 -1.73 8.44 -13.48
N ARG A 121 -0.79 8.06 -14.35
CA ARG A 121 -0.68 6.68 -14.87
C ARG A 121 -0.38 5.69 -13.74
N ASN A 122 0.56 6.02 -12.86
CA ASN A 122 0.87 5.20 -11.69
C ASN A 122 -0.34 5.07 -10.75
N LEU A 123 -1.03 6.18 -10.49
CA LEU A 123 -2.22 6.19 -9.65
C LEU A 123 -3.33 5.29 -10.22
N CYS A 124 -3.59 5.38 -11.53
CA CYS A 124 -4.57 4.51 -12.19
C CYS A 124 -4.15 3.03 -12.15
N LEU A 125 -2.85 2.73 -12.35
CA LEU A 125 -2.34 1.37 -12.27
C LEU A 125 -2.48 0.79 -10.86
N ILE A 126 -2.09 1.55 -9.84
CA ILE A 126 -2.25 1.16 -8.43
C ILE A 126 -3.72 1.01 -8.08
N ALA A 127 -4.61 1.88 -8.58
CA ALA A 127 -6.04 1.75 -8.34
C ALA A 127 -6.62 0.47 -8.95
N LEU A 128 -6.22 0.11 -10.17
CA LEU A 128 -6.58 -1.17 -10.79
C LEU A 128 -6.09 -2.35 -9.94
N VAL A 129 -4.79 -2.38 -9.61
CA VAL A 129 -4.18 -3.47 -8.82
C VAL A 129 -4.82 -3.59 -7.45
N SER A 130 -5.09 -2.47 -6.77
CA SER A 130 -5.73 -2.44 -5.45
C SER A 130 -7.17 -2.94 -5.52
N THR A 131 -7.92 -2.55 -6.55
CA THR A 131 -9.30 -3.01 -6.75
C THR A 131 -9.36 -4.51 -7.02
N VAL A 132 -8.49 -5.00 -7.89
CA VAL A 132 -8.40 -6.43 -8.24
C VAL A 132 -7.99 -7.27 -7.04
N LEU A 133 -6.96 -6.86 -6.29
CA LEU A 133 -6.49 -7.61 -5.14
C LEU A 133 -7.46 -7.54 -3.96
N ALA A 134 -8.05 -6.37 -3.67
CA ALA A 134 -9.06 -6.25 -2.62
C ALA A 134 -10.31 -7.07 -2.97
N GLY A 135 -10.87 -6.87 -4.17
CA GLY A 135 -12.04 -7.59 -4.63
C GLY A 135 -11.83 -9.11 -4.69
N GLY A 136 -10.71 -9.54 -5.28
CA GLY A 136 -10.35 -10.96 -5.35
C GLY A 136 -10.12 -11.58 -3.98
N CYS A 137 -9.46 -10.88 -3.05
CA CYS A 137 -9.37 -11.31 -1.66
C CYS A 137 -10.74 -11.49 -1.03
N PHE A 138 -11.66 -10.55 -1.21
CA PHE A 138 -13.00 -10.68 -0.65
C PHE A 138 -13.72 -11.93 -1.19
N THR A 139 -13.51 -12.28 -2.47
CA THR A 139 -14.07 -13.50 -3.08
C THR A 139 -13.54 -14.79 -2.45
N VAL A 140 -12.23 -14.91 -2.21
CA VAL A 140 -11.63 -16.23 -1.90
C VAL A 140 -11.13 -16.38 -0.46
N MET A 141 -10.99 -15.29 0.29
CA MET A 141 -10.27 -15.30 1.57
C MET A 141 -10.98 -16.13 2.64
N GLN A 142 -12.31 -16.13 2.68
CA GLN A 142 -13.06 -16.94 3.64
C GLN A 142 -12.92 -18.44 3.37
N ASP A 143 -13.15 -18.87 2.13
CA ASP A 143 -12.97 -20.26 1.71
C ASP A 143 -11.52 -20.71 1.94
N PHE A 144 -10.54 -19.87 1.64
CA PHE A 144 -9.13 -20.15 1.90
C PHE A 144 -8.87 -20.40 3.39
N ILE A 145 -9.35 -19.50 4.26
CA ILE A 145 -9.17 -19.63 5.72
C ILE A 145 -9.85 -20.89 6.23
N GLN A 146 -11.07 -21.18 5.77
CA GLN A 146 -11.80 -22.39 6.14
C GLN A 146 -11.07 -23.66 5.72
N LEU A 147 -10.51 -23.72 4.49
CA LEU A 147 -9.79 -24.88 3.98
C LEU A 147 -8.45 -25.12 4.69
N VAL A 148 -7.73 -24.05 5.05
CA VAL A 148 -6.37 -24.16 5.62
C VAL A 148 -6.40 -24.30 7.14
N PHE A 149 -7.19 -23.46 7.82
CA PHE A 149 -7.18 -23.36 9.28
C PHE A 149 -8.40 -24.00 9.92
N GLY A 150 -9.47 -24.23 9.15
CA GLY A 150 -10.72 -24.81 9.62
C GLY A 150 -11.80 -23.76 9.94
N PRO A 151 -13.07 -24.20 10.10
CA PRO A 151 -14.22 -23.30 10.25
C PRO A 151 -14.18 -22.45 11.53
N ALA A 152 -13.48 -22.90 12.57
CA ALA A 152 -13.35 -22.16 13.83
C ALA A 152 -12.57 -20.84 13.71
N TYR A 153 -11.79 -20.66 12.63
CA TYR A 153 -11.00 -19.45 12.38
C TYR A 153 -11.67 -18.49 11.38
N VAL A 154 -12.86 -18.84 10.87
CA VAL A 154 -13.60 -17.99 9.95
C VAL A 154 -14.22 -16.83 10.72
N LEU A 155 -13.88 -15.61 10.31
CA LEU A 155 -14.42 -14.39 10.90
C LEU A 155 -15.75 -14.02 10.24
N ALA A 156 -16.53 -13.17 10.92
CA ALA A 156 -17.77 -12.64 10.34
C ALA A 156 -17.50 -11.89 9.03
N ASP A 157 -18.40 -12.02 8.05
CA ASP A 157 -18.29 -11.40 6.72
C ASP A 157 -17.99 -9.91 6.78
N PHE A 158 -18.60 -9.20 7.75
CA PHE A 158 -18.37 -7.76 7.93
C PHE A 158 -16.95 -7.46 8.39
N THR A 159 -16.36 -8.30 9.25
CA THR A 159 -14.96 -8.19 9.65
C THR A 159 -14.04 -8.40 8.45
N VAL A 160 -14.32 -9.42 7.62
CA VAL A 160 -13.58 -9.70 6.39
C VAL A 160 -13.69 -8.53 5.40
N PHE A 161 -14.88 -7.95 5.25
CA PHE A 161 -15.10 -6.75 4.46
C PHE A 161 -14.20 -5.60 4.92
N LEU A 162 -14.16 -5.30 6.22
CA LEU A 162 -13.30 -4.24 6.77
C LEU A 162 -11.80 -4.53 6.59
N ILE A 163 -11.37 -5.79 6.70
CA ILE A 163 -9.99 -6.21 6.43
C ILE A 163 -9.62 -5.90 4.97
N VAL A 164 -10.50 -6.25 4.03
CA VAL A 164 -10.28 -6.01 2.60
C VAL A 164 -10.27 -4.53 2.25
N ILE A 165 -11.16 -3.73 2.84
CA ILE A 165 -11.15 -2.27 2.65
C ILE A 165 -9.82 -1.67 3.14
N ASN A 166 -9.34 -2.09 4.31
CA ASN A 166 -8.03 -1.68 4.82
C ASN A 166 -6.88 -2.07 3.88
N LEU A 167 -6.89 -3.28 3.33
CA LEU A 167 -5.94 -3.71 2.30
C LEU A 167 -5.98 -2.78 1.08
N GLY A 168 -7.16 -2.57 0.50
CA GLY A 168 -7.34 -1.73 -0.69
C GLY A 168 -6.87 -0.29 -0.47
N PHE A 169 -7.22 0.33 0.65
CA PHE A 169 -6.80 1.70 0.98
C PHE A 169 -5.28 1.77 1.21
N THR A 170 -4.69 0.78 1.88
CA THR A 170 -3.23 0.72 2.10
C THR A 170 -2.47 0.59 0.78
N MET A 171 -3.01 -0.16 -0.17
CA MET A 171 -2.41 -0.31 -1.50
C MET A 171 -2.57 0.95 -2.34
N LEU A 172 -3.73 1.61 -2.31
CA LEU A 172 -3.97 2.88 -3.01
C LEU A 172 -2.97 3.98 -2.59
N ARG A 173 -2.62 4.04 -1.30
CA ARG A 173 -1.62 4.97 -0.77
C ARG A 173 -0.24 4.82 -1.42
N GLN A 174 0.11 3.63 -1.92
CA GLN A 174 1.41 3.40 -2.55
C GLN A 174 1.64 4.28 -3.78
N ALA A 175 0.57 4.72 -4.46
CA ALA A 175 0.69 5.68 -5.56
C ALA A 175 1.32 7.01 -5.11
N ASN A 176 0.97 7.50 -3.92
CA ASN A 176 1.54 8.73 -3.37
C ASN A 176 2.89 8.48 -2.68
N LEU A 177 2.99 7.41 -1.91
CA LEU A 177 4.19 7.09 -1.13
C LEU A 177 5.39 6.82 -2.04
N SER A 178 5.19 6.17 -3.19
CA SER A 178 6.26 5.93 -4.17
C SER A 178 6.80 7.23 -4.77
N PHE A 179 5.94 8.19 -5.10
CA PHE A 179 6.36 9.52 -5.58
C PHE A 179 6.99 10.35 -4.47
N ALA A 180 6.43 10.34 -3.26
CA ALA A 180 7.04 11.03 -2.12
C ALA A 180 8.45 10.48 -1.82
N ALA A 181 8.65 9.18 -1.99
CA ALA A 181 9.96 8.55 -1.86
C ALA A 181 10.93 9.00 -2.95
N ALA A 182 10.50 8.95 -4.22
CA ALA A 182 11.30 9.36 -5.37
C ALA A 182 11.75 10.84 -5.29
N LEU A 183 10.88 11.70 -4.76
CA LEU A 183 11.14 13.14 -4.63
C LEU A 183 11.83 13.51 -3.30
N GLY A 184 12.05 12.54 -2.39
CA GLY A 184 12.71 12.78 -1.11
C GLY A 184 11.90 13.72 -0.19
N LEU A 185 10.60 13.49 -0.08
CA LEU A 185 9.67 14.32 0.71
C LEU A 185 9.45 13.81 2.15
N PHE A 186 10.23 12.82 2.58
CA PHE A 186 10.02 12.12 3.86
C PHE A 186 10.19 13.00 5.09
N TRP A 187 11.02 14.05 5.02
CA TRP A 187 11.17 14.97 6.14
C TRP A 187 9.83 15.61 6.50
N THR A 188 9.03 16.00 5.51
CA THR A 188 7.69 16.57 5.70
C THR A 188 6.72 15.54 6.29
N MET A 189 6.96 14.24 6.11
CA MET A 189 6.11 13.15 6.64
C MET A 189 6.34 12.83 8.12
N ARG A 190 7.43 13.31 8.74
CA ARG A 190 7.85 12.89 10.09
C ARG A 190 6.75 13.00 11.15
N TYR A 191 6.03 14.13 11.19
CA TYR A 191 4.97 14.31 12.20
C TYR A 191 3.68 13.62 11.79
N LYS A 192 3.42 13.53 10.49
CA LYS A 192 2.20 12.92 9.96
C LYS A 192 2.05 11.48 10.41
N SER A 193 3.12 10.69 10.45
CA SER A 193 3.06 9.29 10.92
C SER A 193 2.83 9.15 12.42
N LEU A 194 3.27 10.10 13.24
CA LEU A 194 2.96 10.12 14.67
C LEU A 194 1.49 10.52 14.92
N VAL A 195 0.98 11.49 14.15
CA VAL A 195 -0.43 11.87 14.19
C VAL A 195 -1.32 10.72 13.70
N GLU A 196 -0.95 10.03 12.62
CA GLU A 196 -1.63 8.83 12.10
C GLU A 196 -1.74 7.75 13.17
N ALA A 197 -0.63 7.45 13.87
CA ALA A 197 -0.62 6.50 14.98
C ALA A 197 -1.48 6.96 16.17
N GLY A 198 -1.42 8.24 16.56
CA GLY A 198 -2.22 8.79 17.65
C GLY A 198 -3.73 8.75 17.36
N VAL A 199 -4.13 9.19 16.16
CA VAL A 199 -5.53 9.13 15.71
C VAL A 199 -5.98 7.68 15.64
N ASN A 200 -5.20 6.80 15.02
CA ASN A 200 -5.55 5.39 14.92
C ASN A 200 -5.77 4.75 16.30
N LEU A 201 -4.78 4.82 17.19
CA LEU A 201 -4.87 4.24 18.52
C LEU A 201 -6.01 4.84 19.32
N GLY A 202 -6.16 6.17 19.31
CA GLY A 202 -7.23 6.86 20.01
C GLY A 202 -8.61 6.41 19.53
N THR A 203 -8.80 6.32 18.22
CA THR A 203 -10.09 5.91 17.63
C THR A 203 -10.38 4.43 17.88
N SER A 204 -9.40 3.54 17.68
CA SER A 204 -9.53 2.11 17.95
C SER A 204 -9.83 1.83 19.42
N LEU A 205 -9.13 2.50 20.34
CA LEU A 205 -9.34 2.36 21.78
C LEU A 205 -10.71 2.90 22.22
N TRP A 206 -11.14 4.03 21.67
CA TRP A 206 -12.45 4.57 21.95
C TRP A 206 -13.55 3.62 21.46
N LEU A 207 -13.47 3.16 20.21
CA LEU A 207 -14.45 2.22 19.65
C LEU A 207 -14.51 0.91 20.43
N ILE A 208 -13.37 0.29 20.75
CA ILE A 208 -13.36 -1.02 21.42
C ILE A 208 -13.84 -0.98 22.87
N THR A 209 -13.73 0.19 23.54
CA THR A 209 -14.17 0.35 24.94
C THR A 209 -15.59 0.85 25.08
N GLN A 210 -16.11 1.58 24.08
CA GLN A 210 -17.45 2.18 24.12
C GLN A 210 -18.49 1.40 23.30
N THR A 211 -18.08 0.39 22.52
CA THR A 211 -18.97 -0.37 21.64
C THR A 211 -18.63 -1.85 21.63
N ASP A 212 -19.60 -2.70 21.26
CA ASP A 212 -19.42 -4.16 21.12
C ASP A 212 -18.87 -4.59 19.75
N LEU A 213 -18.13 -3.70 19.07
CA LEU A 213 -17.64 -3.94 17.71
C LEU A 213 -16.50 -4.98 17.63
N GLY A 214 -15.88 -5.36 18.75
CA GLY A 214 -14.81 -6.36 18.77
C GLY A 214 -13.66 -6.01 17.83
N ILE A 215 -13.26 -6.94 16.95
CA ILE A 215 -12.19 -6.72 15.95
C ILE A 215 -12.51 -5.52 15.05
N ASN A 216 -13.81 -5.29 14.76
CA ASN A 216 -14.24 -4.22 13.86
C ASN A 216 -13.90 -2.84 14.40
N ALA A 217 -13.82 -2.66 15.72
CA ALA A 217 -13.39 -1.40 16.33
C ALA A 217 -11.98 -0.99 15.88
N VAL A 218 -11.06 -1.96 15.87
CA VAL A 218 -9.66 -1.75 15.49
C VAL A 218 -9.53 -1.51 13.98
N LEU A 219 -10.24 -2.31 13.17
CA LEU A 219 -10.26 -2.14 11.72
C LEU A 219 -10.89 -0.81 11.29
N LEU A 220 -11.92 -0.34 11.98
CA LEU A 220 -12.52 0.98 11.74
C LEU A 220 -11.58 2.10 12.17
N GLY A 221 -10.84 1.95 13.28
CA GLY A 221 -9.81 2.91 13.66
C GLY A 221 -8.70 3.05 12.61
N ASN A 222 -8.34 1.97 11.92
CA ASN A 222 -7.44 2.02 10.76
C ASN A 222 -8.06 2.80 9.59
N ILE A 223 -9.30 2.51 9.22
CA ILE A 223 -10.00 3.20 8.11
C ILE A 223 -10.15 4.68 8.42
N ILE A 224 -10.58 5.04 9.63
CA ILE A 224 -10.79 6.42 10.06
C ILE A 224 -9.46 7.18 10.06
N SER A 225 -8.39 6.62 10.65
CA SER A 225 -7.08 7.26 10.60
C SER A 225 -6.59 7.46 9.15
N ASN A 226 -6.85 6.49 8.28
CA ASN A 226 -6.53 6.61 6.86
C ASN A 226 -7.27 7.77 6.20
N LEU A 227 -8.58 7.87 6.39
CA LEU A 227 -9.41 8.91 5.80
C LEU A 227 -9.11 10.31 6.39
N VAL A 228 -8.87 10.40 7.69
CA VAL A 228 -8.66 11.68 8.39
C VAL A 228 -7.25 12.21 8.22
N VAL A 229 -6.25 11.32 8.12
CA VAL A 229 -4.83 11.73 8.08
C VAL A 229 -4.22 11.51 6.70
N ASN A 230 -4.35 10.31 6.13
CA ASN A 230 -3.56 9.94 4.95
C ASN A 230 -4.18 10.44 3.65
N PHE A 231 -5.50 10.29 3.55
CA PHE A 231 -6.25 10.41 2.32
C PHE A 231 -6.05 11.75 1.61
N TRP A 232 -6.12 12.86 2.34
CA TRP A 232 -5.93 14.18 1.77
C TRP A 232 -4.49 14.66 1.81
N TRP A 233 -3.75 14.26 2.85
CA TRP A 233 -2.42 14.78 3.12
C TRP A 233 -1.38 14.24 2.14
N GLU A 234 -1.47 12.97 1.74
CA GLU A 234 -0.48 12.34 0.86
C GLU A 234 -0.51 12.89 -0.58
N PRO A 235 -1.67 13.00 -1.27
CA PRO A 235 -1.74 13.71 -2.55
C PRO A 235 -1.32 15.18 -2.42
N TRP A 236 -1.71 15.85 -1.33
CA TRP A 236 -1.32 17.24 -1.07
C TRP A 236 0.18 17.40 -0.93
N LEU A 237 0.86 16.50 -0.21
CA LEU A 237 2.31 16.51 -0.07
C LEU A 237 2.99 16.45 -1.43
N VAL A 238 2.64 15.45 -2.25
CA VAL A 238 3.27 15.22 -3.56
C VAL A 238 3.06 16.42 -4.48
N PHE A 239 1.84 16.95 -4.57
CA PHE A 239 1.56 18.06 -5.49
C PHE A 239 2.09 19.39 -4.98
N LYS A 240 1.92 19.72 -3.70
CA LYS A 240 2.33 21.01 -3.16
C LYS A 240 3.84 21.11 -2.99
N HIS A 241 4.50 20.06 -2.49
CA HIS A 241 5.93 20.08 -2.21
C HIS A 241 6.78 19.46 -3.31
N GLY A 242 6.25 18.45 -4.01
CA GLY A 242 6.94 17.81 -5.13
C GLY A 242 6.80 18.61 -6.42
N PHE A 243 5.56 18.80 -6.88
CA PHE A 243 5.29 19.45 -8.17
C PHE A 243 5.07 20.96 -8.09
N GLN A 244 5.01 21.55 -6.88
CA GLN A 244 4.68 22.95 -6.65
C GLN A 244 3.35 23.40 -7.29
N GLN A 245 2.38 22.49 -7.35
CA GLN A 245 1.06 22.70 -7.94
C GLN A 245 -0.09 22.45 -6.96
N SER A 246 -1.31 22.78 -7.40
CA SER A 246 -2.54 22.52 -6.65
C SER A 246 -2.85 21.04 -6.57
N ALA A 247 -3.24 20.58 -5.38
CA ALA A 247 -3.60 19.19 -5.12
C ALA A 247 -5.10 18.88 -5.35
N LYS A 248 -5.90 19.84 -5.83
CA LYS A 248 -7.36 19.65 -5.97
C LYS A 248 -7.72 18.50 -6.93
N CYS A 249 -7.21 18.55 -8.16
CA CYS A 249 -7.46 17.53 -9.18
C CYS A 249 -6.99 16.11 -8.77
N PRO A 250 -5.75 15.91 -8.29
CA PRO A 250 -5.30 14.57 -7.86
C PRO A 250 -6.06 14.08 -6.63
N LEU A 251 -6.44 14.97 -5.71
CA LEU A 251 -7.28 14.59 -4.56
C LEU A 251 -8.65 14.07 -5.01
N VAL A 252 -9.30 14.73 -5.97
CA VAL A 252 -10.59 14.26 -6.52
C VAL A 252 -10.45 12.90 -7.22
N LYS A 253 -9.40 12.70 -8.03
CA LYS A 253 -9.15 11.39 -8.64
C LYS A 253 -8.86 10.31 -7.60
N PHE A 254 -8.04 10.62 -6.60
CA PHE A 254 -7.73 9.72 -5.49
C PHE A 254 -8.99 9.34 -4.71
N ALA A 255 -9.86 10.31 -4.43
CA ALA A 255 -11.18 10.11 -3.83
C ALA A 255 -12.07 9.18 -4.65
N ALA A 256 -12.17 9.43 -5.96
CA ALA A 256 -12.96 8.60 -6.86
C ALA A 256 -12.50 7.13 -6.85
N TYR A 257 -11.19 6.87 -6.79
CA TYR A 257 -10.69 5.49 -6.68
C TYR A 257 -10.98 4.85 -5.32
N HIS A 258 -10.94 5.59 -4.20
CA HIS A 258 -11.32 5.06 -2.89
C HIS A 258 -12.81 4.69 -2.85
N VAL A 259 -13.66 5.59 -3.34
CA VAL A 259 -15.11 5.38 -3.39
C VAL A 259 -15.46 4.23 -4.33
N ALA A 260 -14.83 4.15 -5.51
CA ALA A 260 -15.06 3.05 -6.43
C ALA A 260 -14.62 1.70 -5.83
N LEU A 261 -13.45 1.62 -5.21
CA LEU A 261 -12.99 0.40 -4.55
C LEU A 261 -13.96 -0.01 -3.44
N ALA A 262 -14.31 0.91 -2.54
CA ALA A 262 -15.23 0.63 -1.43
C ALA A 262 -16.63 0.25 -1.94
N GLY A 263 -17.13 0.93 -2.97
CA GLY A 263 -18.40 0.63 -3.60
C GLY A 263 -18.43 -0.75 -4.26
N LEU A 264 -17.37 -1.12 -5.00
CA LEU A 264 -17.29 -2.43 -5.66
C LEU A 264 -17.19 -3.58 -4.66
N VAL A 265 -16.37 -3.44 -3.63
CA VAL A 265 -16.29 -4.45 -2.55
C VAL A 265 -17.59 -4.47 -1.75
N GLY A 266 -18.23 -3.31 -1.52
CA GLY A 266 -19.52 -3.21 -0.83
C GLY A 266 -20.66 -3.87 -1.59
N VAL A 267 -20.74 -3.68 -2.91
CA VAL A 267 -21.70 -4.38 -3.78
C VAL A 267 -21.48 -5.89 -3.69
N HIS A 268 -20.22 -6.35 -3.73
CA HIS A 268 -19.94 -7.77 -3.56
C HIS A 268 -20.38 -8.26 -2.16
N TYR A 269 -20.10 -7.52 -1.08
CA TYR A 269 -20.56 -7.86 0.27
C TYR A 269 -22.09 -7.97 0.39
N VAL A 270 -22.87 -7.23 -0.41
CA VAL A 270 -24.33 -7.35 -0.41
C VAL A 270 -24.80 -8.55 -1.26
N CYS A 271 -24.04 -8.91 -2.29
CA CYS A 271 -24.41 -9.93 -3.27
C CYS A 271 -23.74 -11.31 -3.05
N HIS A 272 -22.89 -11.47 -2.03
CA HIS A 272 -22.03 -12.66 -1.86
C HIS A 272 -22.78 -13.95 -1.49
N GLY A 273 -24.05 -13.88 -1.10
CA GLY A 273 -24.89 -15.02 -0.69
C GLY A 273 -25.17 -16.08 -1.76
N TRP A 274 -24.45 -16.05 -2.89
CA TRP A 274 -24.69 -16.86 -4.09
C TRP A 274 -23.54 -17.83 -4.38
N LEU A 275 -22.43 -17.79 -3.63
CA LEU A 275 -21.30 -18.68 -3.84
C LEU A 275 -21.34 -19.84 -2.83
N PRO A 276 -21.57 -21.09 -3.27
CA PRO A 276 -21.47 -22.24 -2.39
C PRO A 276 -20.03 -22.42 -1.93
N GLN A 277 -19.85 -22.99 -0.73
CA GLN A 277 -18.52 -23.29 -0.19
C GLN A 277 -17.71 -24.10 -1.20
N MET A 278 -16.51 -23.62 -1.50
CA MET A 278 -15.69 -24.17 -2.56
C MET A 278 -14.54 -25.01 -2.03
N GLY A 279 -14.31 -26.17 -2.65
CA GLY A 279 -13.03 -26.88 -2.52
C GLY A 279 -11.90 -26.13 -3.23
N TRP A 280 -10.67 -26.65 -3.11
CA TRP A 280 -9.46 -26.05 -3.71
C TRP A 280 -9.59 -25.65 -5.19
N LEU A 281 -10.25 -26.48 -6.00
CA LEU A 281 -10.46 -26.17 -7.43
C LEU A 281 -11.40 -24.97 -7.62
N GLY A 282 -12.50 -24.93 -6.87
CA GLY A 282 -13.45 -23.81 -6.95
C GLY A 282 -12.81 -22.50 -6.51
N LEU A 283 -11.96 -22.52 -5.47
CA LEU A 283 -11.18 -21.38 -5.02
C LEU A 283 -10.26 -20.82 -6.13
N ILE A 284 -9.57 -21.69 -6.86
CA ILE A 284 -8.71 -21.27 -7.98
C ILE A 284 -9.55 -20.63 -9.10
N PHE A 285 -10.64 -21.27 -9.52
CA PHE A 285 -11.47 -20.76 -10.61
C PHE A 285 -12.16 -19.44 -10.24
N THR A 286 -12.70 -19.31 -9.03
CA THR A 286 -13.30 -18.06 -8.55
C THR A 286 -12.25 -16.98 -8.31
N GLY A 287 -11.06 -17.34 -7.84
CA GLY A 287 -9.91 -16.44 -7.78
C GLY A 287 -9.55 -15.87 -9.14
N MET A 288 -9.37 -16.72 -10.15
CA MET A 288 -9.09 -16.27 -11.52
C MET A 288 -10.24 -15.45 -12.11
N GLY A 289 -11.48 -15.89 -11.90
CA GLY A 289 -12.69 -15.19 -12.35
C GLY A 289 -12.83 -13.81 -11.73
N SER A 290 -12.54 -13.66 -10.43
CA SER A 290 -12.59 -12.38 -9.72
C SER A 290 -11.53 -11.41 -10.24
N VAL A 291 -10.31 -11.88 -10.53
CA VAL A 291 -9.26 -11.04 -11.12
C VAL A 291 -9.72 -10.43 -12.44
N VAL A 292 -10.32 -11.24 -13.31
CA VAL A 292 -10.87 -10.77 -14.60
C VAL A 292 -12.07 -9.85 -14.36
N GLY A 293 -13.02 -10.26 -13.53
CA GLY A 293 -14.25 -9.51 -13.25
C GLY A 293 -13.98 -8.11 -12.72
N TYR A 294 -13.18 -7.99 -11.66
CA TYR A 294 -12.82 -6.69 -11.08
C TYR A 294 -11.98 -5.83 -12.03
N SER A 295 -11.11 -6.45 -12.86
CA SER A 295 -10.37 -5.72 -13.89
C SER A 295 -11.30 -5.10 -14.92
N VAL A 296 -12.26 -5.88 -15.44
CA VAL A 296 -13.23 -5.42 -16.45
C VAL A 296 -14.11 -4.31 -15.87
N VAL A 297 -14.67 -4.51 -14.68
CA VAL A 297 -15.53 -3.51 -14.04
C VAL A 297 -14.76 -2.20 -13.79
N PHE A 298 -13.52 -2.28 -13.31
CA PHE A 298 -12.68 -1.10 -13.14
C PHE A 298 -12.42 -0.37 -14.46
N ILE A 299 -12.04 -1.10 -15.52
CA ILE A 299 -11.76 -0.52 -16.83
C ILE A 299 -13.01 0.16 -17.41
N LEU A 300 -14.19 -0.46 -17.25
CA LEU A 300 -15.46 0.13 -17.71
C LEU A 300 -15.78 1.41 -16.93
N ALA A 301 -15.70 1.37 -15.60
CA ALA A 301 -15.99 2.50 -14.72
C ALA A 301 -15.09 3.72 -15.00
N PHE A 302 -13.84 3.49 -15.40
CA PHE A 302 -12.87 4.55 -15.67
C PHE A 302 -12.50 4.71 -17.16
N SER A 303 -13.28 4.13 -18.07
CA SER A 303 -13.00 4.12 -19.52
C SER A 303 -12.91 5.52 -20.16
N CYS A 304 -13.53 6.53 -19.56
CA CYS A 304 -13.44 7.92 -19.99
C CYS A 304 -12.10 8.59 -19.62
N GLN A 305 -11.35 8.04 -18.67
CA GLN A 305 -10.07 8.58 -18.25
C GLN A 305 -8.98 8.22 -19.26
N ILE A 306 -8.15 9.21 -19.59
CA ILE A 306 -7.06 9.03 -20.56
C ILE A 306 -6.03 8.01 -20.06
N GLU A 307 -5.81 7.97 -18.76
CA GLU A 307 -4.87 7.05 -18.11
C GLU A 307 -5.30 5.58 -18.28
N THR A 308 -6.59 5.29 -18.11
CA THR A 308 -7.16 3.95 -18.31
C THR A 308 -7.05 3.53 -19.77
N ARG A 309 -7.35 4.43 -20.71
CA ARG A 309 -7.19 4.16 -22.15
C ARG A 309 -5.74 3.88 -22.53
N ASP A 310 -4.80 4.64 -21.97
CA ASP A 310 -3.38 4.42 -22.19
C ASP A 310 -2.91 3.07 -21.63
N LEU A 311 -3.35 2.70 -20.43
CA LEU A 311 -3.06 1.40 -19.83
C LEU A 311 -3.59 0.26 -20.70
N CYS A 312 -4.85 0.33 -21.16
CA CYS A 312 -5.42 -0.67 -22.06
C CYS A 312 -4.64 -0.80 -23.37
N LYS A 313 -4.21 0.32 -23.97
CA LYS A 313 -3.37 0.30 -25.17
C LYS A 313 -2.03 -0.40 -24.92
N ILE A 314 -1.39 -0.15 -23.77
CA ILE A 314 -0.11 -0.79 -23.41
C ILE A 314 -0.32 -2.30 -23.24
N MET A 315 -1.34 -2.71 -22.48
CA MET A 315 -1.67 -4.12 -22.27
C MET A 315 -1.99 -4.84 -23.59
N TRP A 316 -2.83 -4.23 -24.43
CA TRP A 316 -3.18 -4.78 -25.75
C TRP A 316 -1.95 -4.99 -26.64
N ARG A 317 -1.02 -4.01 -26.66
CA ARG A 317 0.21 -4.10 -27.46
C ARG A 317 1.15 -5.19 -26.96
N GLN A 318 1.26 -5.38 -25.65
CA GLN A 318 2.06 -6.46 -25.07
C GLN A 318 1.47 -7.83 -25.40
N MET A 319 0.14 -7.98 -25.30
CA MET A 319 -0.54 -9.24 -25.68
C MET A 319 -0.45 -9.53 -27.18
N THR A 320 -0.45 -8.50 -28.03
CA THR A 320 -0.37 -8.65 -29.50
C THR A 320 1.06 -8.64 -30.04
N GLY A 321 2.08 -8.57 -29.17
CA GLY A 321 3.49 -8.65 -29.56
C GLY A 321 4.02 -7.49 -30.43
N ARG A 322 3.26 -6.40 -30.62
CA ARG A 322 3.68 -5.26 -31.44
C ARG A 322 4.64 -4.37 -30.66
N LYS A 323 5.96 -4.61 -30.81
CA LYS A 323 7.02 -3.72 -30.29
C LYS A 323 7.01 -2.37 -31.03
N TYR A 324 7.39 -1.31 -30.32
CA TYR A 324 7.56 0.06 -30.82
C TYR A 324 8.26 0.09 -32.19
N LEU A 325 7.52 0.42 -33.26
CA LEU A 325 8.12 1.17 -34.35
C LEU A 325 8.28 2.59 -33.80
N ARG A 326 9.54 2.99 -33.62
CA ARG A 326 9.93 4.34 -33.19
C ARG A 326 9.37 5.40 -34.14
#